data_AF-A0A8G1TY12-F1
#
_entry.id   AF-A0A8G1TY12-F1
#
_cell.length_a   1.000
_cell.length_b   1.000
_cell.length_c   1.000
_cell.angle_alpha   90.00
_cell.angle_beta   90.00
_cell.angle_gamma   90.00
#
_symmetry.space_group_name_H-M   'P 1'
#
loop_
_entity.id
_entity.type
_entity.pdbx_description
1 polymer ?
#
loop_
_entity_poly.entity_id
_entity_poly.type
_entity_poly.pdbx_seq_one_letter_code
_entity_poly.pdbx_strand_id
1 'polypeptide(L)'
;MTGYSVQVQDHGPIADGTLHTLAERYATLSAAQVDYPFVTSLAESIDGAAIQAALDVAFNSGLGQVQCAGGTYVINSSIQMRAGVELVGDGKTVITQPDGLNLLILIDFGFAHGAGLRGCTVNGNRGTNAADYNAVLVHVRGADDATVRDNVLVGSCGYGITCSAARMSVVGNHIEDTFMHAIGVYGFVGQEARHLILQNRIVRPGAGAILLGAADYTIISNNTIYSPIIGGRDARLRVNLTGATVTWLSGPKFTNVRIGEVLVIDGGREFRIMARISDTQLTIDPEGSSPALTNELATIGCGDLIGVMSQFCRITDNVLVGGATFGIGCTVGGNAVSTVGNEIVGNTLRGQGKHALVVGWDVGAGGVYDTVLRGNMVYNAGDAGGNSTYDRIPIFLSGQTLGKVGGVLVEGNYIVGPDGDSRCPHWMGTDLKLEYGSVLVGRNHSIRMLNPGIFNDVVAVSLSGWGDAASATEIVSYGHSVRMTINCAGSGFTSGPSFTIHKICDSAEQPAMAMADITTTTGTLGQMWGEQSTASGQWRATYYGTPAAGNTFVITTRA
;
A
#
# COMPACT_ATOMS: atom_id res chain seq x y z
N MET A 1 33.05 -18.66 -11.25
CA MET A 1 34.04 -18.47 -10.18
C MET A 1 34.08 -19.74 -9.36
N THR A 2 35.09 -20.58 -9.57
CA THR A 2 35.37 -21.79 -8.78
C THR A 2 36.52 -21.46 -7.83
N GLY A 3 36.34 -21.46 -6.51
CA GLY A 3 37.51 -21.39 -5.62
C GLY A 3 37.39 -21.09 -4.12
N TYR A 4 36.28 -20.60 -3.53
CA TYR A 4 36.29 -20.16 -2.11
C TYR A 4 34.93 -20.28 -1.42
N SER A 5 34.35 -21.49 -1.34
CA SER A 5 33.07 -21.69 -0.65
C SER A 5 33.10 -22.91 0.27
N VAL A 6 32.53 -22.78 1.46
CA VAL A 6 32.25 -23.91 2.37
C VAL A 6 30.97 -24.60 1.92
N GLN A 7 30.91 -25.94 1.97
CA GLN A 7 29.68 -26.68 1.69
C GLN A 7 29.01 -27.05 3.01
N VAL A 8 27.69 -26.83 3.13
CA VAL A 8 26.92 -27.35 4.27
C VAL A 8 27.05 -28.86 4.38
N GLN A 9 27.18 -29.56 3.24
CA GLN A 9 27.28 -31.02 3.17
C GLN A 9 28.53 -31.57 3.85
N ASP A 10 29.62 -30.80 3.92
CA ASP A 10 30.85 -31.19 4.60
C ASP A 10 30.67 -31.25 6.13
N HIS A 11 29.58 -30.68 6.64
CA HIS A 11 29.18 -30.71 8.05
C HIS A 11 28.11 -31.77 8.35
N GLY A 12 27.83 -32.68 7.41
CA GLY A 12 26.98 -33.85 7.62
C GLY A 12 25.50 -33.61 7.99
N PRO A 13 24.78 -32.70 7.28
CA PRO A 13 23.32 -32.60 7.38
C PRO A 13 22.64 -33.89 6.88
N ILE A 14 21.35 -34.05 7.17
CA ILE A 14 20.52 -35.14 6.66
C ILE A 14 19.63 -34.63 5.51
N ALA A 15 18.97 -33.49 5.71
CA ALA A 15 18.20 -32.78 4.69
C ALA A 15 17.11 -33.60 3.98
N ASP A 16 16.43 -34.51 4.70
CA ASP A 16 15.42 -35.43 4.15
C ASP A 16 13.96 -34.98 4.39
N GLY A 17 13.77 -33.83 5.04
CA GLY A 17 12.45 -33.30 5.39
C GLY A 17 11.89 -33.77 6.72
N THR A 18 12.64 -34.54 7.51
CA THR A 18 12.29 -34.93 8.88
C THR A 18 13.19 -34.20 9.88
N LEU A 19 12.64 -33.83 11.04
CA LEU A 19 13.47 -33.32 12.12
C LEU A 19 14.33 -34.44 12.69
N HIS A 20 15.64 -34.32 12.52
CA HIS A 20 16.64 -35.16 13.16
C HIS A 20 17.41 -34.36 14.21
N THR A 21 17.47 -34.87 15.44
CA THR A 21 18.14 -34.19 16.55
C THR A 21 19.55 -34.73 16.79
N LEU A 22 20.45 -33.92 17.35
CA LEU A 22 21.82 -34.33 17.67
C LEU A 22 21.89 -35.59 18.56
N ALA A 23 20.85 -35.86 19.36
CA ALA A 23 20.72 -37.06 20.20
C ALA A 23 20.76 -38.38 19.39
N GLU A 24 20.45 -38.34 18.10
CA GLU A 24 20.50 -39.52 17.21
C GLU A 24 21.93 -39.87 16.79
N ARG A 25 22.85 -38.89 16.84
CA ARG A 25 24.26 -39.06 16.43
C ARG A 25 25.22 -39.08 17.62
N TYR A 26 24.92 -38.33 18.68
CA TYR A 26 25.81 -38.15 19.82
C TYR A 26 25.17 -38.60 21.13
N ALA A 27 25.91 -39.38 21.91
CA ALA A 27 25.46 -39.84 23.23
C ALA A 27 25.54 -38.74 24.32
N THR A 28 26.38 -37.72 24.15
CA THR A 28 26.59 -36.63 25.11
C THR A 28 26.74 -35.30 24.43
N LEU A 29 26.34 -34.22 25.12
CA LEU A 29 26.51 -32.84 24.62
C LEU A 29 27.97 -32.53 24.31
N SER A 30 28.90 -32.94 25.18
CA SER A 30 30.33 -32.70 24.96
C SER A 30 30.86 -33.38 23.69
N ALA A 31 30.32 -34.53 23.30
CA ALA A 31 30.69 -35.16 22.03
C ALA A 31 30.15 -34.38 20.84
N ALA A 32 28.90 -33.91 20.90
CA ALA A 32 28.33 -33.04 19.86
C ALA A 32 29.11 -31.72 19.72
N GLN A 33 29.55 -31.15 20.84
CA GLN A 33 30.33 -29.90 20.88
C GLN A 33 31.74 -30.03 20.27
N VAL A 34 32.25 -31.23 20.01
CA VAL A 34 33.49 -31.41 19.25
C VAL A 34 33.28 -31.00 17.78
N ASP A 35 32.14 -31.40 17.20
CA ASP A 35 31.83 -31.12 15.79
C ASP A 35 31.07 -29.79 15.63
N TYR A 36 30.26 -29.42 16.62
CA TYR A 36 29.45 -28.22 16.64
C TYR A 36 29.66 -27.42 17.94
N PRO A 37 30.76 -26.65 18.08
CA PRO A 37 31.14 -26.04 19.35
C PRO A 37 30.12 -25.09 19.99
N PHE A 38 29.17 -24.58 19.20
CA PHE A 38 28.13 -23.64 19.64
C PHE A 38 26.86 -24.32 20.19
N VAL A 39 26.69 -25.63 20.00
CA VAL A 39 25.46 -26.30 20.43
C VAL A 39 25.39 -26.40 21.95
N THR A 40 24.17 -26.27 22.48
CA THR A 40 23.89 -26.22 23.91
C THR A 40 22.99 -27.36 24.36
N SER A 41 22.35 -28.08 23.43
CA SER A 41 21.48 -29.22 23.72
C SER A 41 21.56 -30.28 22.62
N LEU A 42 21.43 -31.56 23.00
CA LEU A 42 21.25 -32.66 22.05
C LEU A 42 19.88 -32.65 21.35
N ALA A 43 18.94 -31.82 21.80
CA ALA A 43 17.65 -31.65 21.16
C ALA A 43 17.70 -30.73 19.92
N GLU A 44 18.81 -30.02 19.68
CA GLU A 44 18.97 -29.18 18.50
C GLU A 44 19.05 -30.02 17.21
N SER A 45 18.56 -29.46 16.10
CA SER A 45 18.55 -30.11 14.79
C SER A 45 19.96 -30.37 14.26
N ILE A 46 20.19 -31.55 13.69
CA ILE A 46 21.42 -31.88 12.94
C ILE A 46 21.56 -30.96 11.73
N ASP A 47 20.48 -30.72 10.99
CA ASP A 47 20.49 -29.85 9.80
C ASP A 47 20.81 -28.41 10.18
N GLY A 48 20.18 -27.91 11.26
CA GLY A 48 20.44 -26.57 11.78
C GLY A 48 21.89 -26.39 12.23
N ALA A 49 22.43 -27.37 12.97
CA ALA A 49 23.82 -27.37 13.40
C ALA A 49 24.80 -27.42 12.22
N ALA A 50 24.54 -28.24 11.20
CA ALA A 50 25.39 -28.31 10.01
C ALA A 50 25.43 -26.98 9.23
N ILE A 51 24.28 -26.33 9.04
CA ILE A 51 24.21 -25.00 8.39
C ILE A 51 24.98 -23.95 9.19
N GLN A 52 24.76 -23.90 10.52
CA GLN A 52 25.44 -22.93 11.37
C GLN A 52 26.96 -23.13 11.40
N ALA A 53 27.42 -24.38 11.44
CA ALA A 53 28.85 -24.70 11.38
C ALA A 53 29.50 -24.23 10.08
N ALA A 54 28.83 -24.42 8.94
CA ALA A 54 29.34 -23.96 7.65
C ALA A 54 29.49 -22.43 7.60
N LEU A 55 28.50 -21.70 8.13
CA LEU A 55 28.53 -20.23 8.24
C LEU A 55 29.68 -19.76 9.15
N ASP A 56 29.86 -20.42 10.28
CA ASP A 56 30.94 -20.10 11.23
C ASP A 56 32.32 -20.36 10.63
N VAL A 57 32.50 -21.47 9.91
CA VAL A 57 33.76 -21.78 9.21
C VAL A 57 34.05 -20.75 8.12
N ALA A 58 33.06 -20.40 7.29
CA ALA A 58 33.24 -19.41 6.24
C ALA A 58 33.68 -18.06 6.82
N PHE A 59 32.96 -17.59 7.85
CA PHE A 59 33.28 -16.34 8.54
C PHE A 59 34.69 -16.35 9.14
N ASN A 60 35.03 -17.38 9.92
CA ASN A 60 36.34 -17.48 10.58
C ASN A 60 37.51 -17.66 9.59
N SER A 61 37.22 -18.17 8.39
CA SER A 61 38.21 -18.35 7.32
C SER A 61 38.28 -17.16 6.36
N GLY A 62 37.47 -16.11 6.56
CA GLY A 62 37.39 -14.95 5.67
C GLY A 62 36.80 -15.28 4.28
N LEU A 63 36.00 -16.33 4.18
CA LEU A 63 35.31 -16.74 2.95
C LEU A 63 33.93 -16.09 2.89
N GLY A 64 33.54 -15.63 1.69
CA GLY A 64 32.29 -14.87 1.52
C GLY A 64 31.05 -15.73 1.22
N GLN A 65 31.17 -17.04 1.03
CA GLN A 65 30.05 -17.87 0.58
C GLN A 65 30.00 -19.25 1.23
N VAL A 66 28.78 -19.66 1.58
CA VAL A 66 28.40 -21.02 1.97
C VAL A 66 27.42 -21.57 0.94
N GLN A 67 27.73 -22.73 0.37
CA GLN A 67 26.85 -23.44 -0.55
C GLN A 67 26.04 -24.47 0.22
N CYS A 68 24.73 -24.47 0.00
CA CYS A 68 23.80 -25.41 0.61
C CYS A 68 23.12 -26.20 -0.50
N ALA A 69 23.56 -27.44 -0.75
CA ALA A 69 22.97 -28.28 -1.79
C ALA A 69 21.49 -28.61 -1.54
N GLY A 70 20.79 -28.99 -2.61
CA GLY A 70 19.38 -29.36 -2.57
C GLY A 70 19.03 -30.44 -1.55
N GLY A 71 17.88 -30.26 -0.91
CA GLY A 71 17.41 -31.06 0.22
C GLY A 71 16.45 -30.25 1.08
N THR A 72 15.72 -30.91 1.98
CA THR A 72 14.80 -30.25 2.92
C THR A 72 15.37 -30.32 4.32
N TYR A 73 15.93 -29.19 4.77
CA TYR A 73 16.58 -29.00 6.05
C TYR A 73 15.53 -28.59 7.08
N VAL A 74 15.33 -29.42 8.11
CA VAL A 74 14.34 -29.15 9.16
C VAL A 74 15.05 -28.62 10.40
N ILE A 75 14.91 -27.33 10.67
CA ILE A 75 15.55 -26.65 11.81
C ILE A 75 14.56 -26.46 12.96
N ASN A 76 15.07 -26.48 14.20
CA ASN A 76 14.27 -26.20 15.39
C ASN A 76 14.82 -25.04 16.25
N SER A 77 15.79 -24.32 15.69
CA SER A 77 16.36 -23.08 16.17
C SER A 77 16.70 -22.21 14.97
N SER A 78 16.76 -20.89 15.17
CA SER A 78 17.04 -19.95 14.08
C SER A 78 18.47 -20.11 13.56
N ILE A 79 18.65 -20.02 12.24
CA ILE A 79 19.97 -19.89 11.63
C ILE A 79 20.48 -18.47 11.82
N GLN A 80 21.67 -18.31 12.39
CA GLN A 80 22.30 -17.02 12.62
C GLN A 80 23.31 -16.73 11.50
N MET A 81 23.01 -15.74 10.66
CA MET A 81 23.91 -15.31 9.59
C MET A 81 25.19 -14.68 10.14
N ARG A 82 26.24 -14.68 9.32
CA ARG A 82 27.54 -14.09 9.66
C ARG A 82 27.88 -12.94 8.72
N ALA A 83 28.52 -11.90 9.27
CA ALA A 83 28.83 -10.68 8.53
C ALA A 83 29.69 -10.99 7.30
N GLY A 84 29.33 -10.40 6.15
CA GLY A 84 30.00 -10.63 4.87
C GLY A 84 29.87 -12.04 4.28
N VAL A 85 29.09 -12.94 4.89
CA VAL A 85 28.88 -14.30 4.40
C VAL A 85 27.51 -14.43 3.75
N GLU A 86 27.48 -14.98 2.53
CA GLU A 86 26.25 -15.30 1.81
C GLU A 86 25.94 -16.81 1.89
N LEU A 87 24.75 -17.16 2.36
CA LEU A 87 24.20 -18.52 2.24
C LEU A 87 23.52 -18.67 0.87
N VAL A 88 24.00 -19.62 0.07
CA VAL A 88 23.58 -19.84 -1.31
C VAL A 88 22.99 -21.23 -1.47
N GLY A 89 21.70 -21.30 -1.78
CA GLY A 89 21.02 -22.50 -2.23
C GLY A 89 21.15 -22.72 -3.74
N ASP A 90 20.84 -23.93 -4.18
CA ASP A 90 20.89 -24.35 -5.59
C ASP A 90 19.52 -24.32 -6.31
N GLY A 91 18.52 -23.68 -5.69
CA GLY A 91 17.13 -23.66 -6.13
C GLY A 91 16.31 -24.89 -5.73
N LYS A 92 16.93 -25.91 -5.12
CA LYS A 92 16.25 -27.08 -4.53
C LYS A 92 16.42 -27.14 -3.01
N THR A 93 17.23 -26.24 -2.44
CA THR A 93 17.43 -26.08 -1.00
C THR A 93 16.16 -25.55 -0.34
N VAL A 94 15.60 -26.30 0.61
CA VAL A 94 14.45 -25.89 1.42
C VAL A 94 14.86 -25.85 2.88
N ILE A 95 14.75 -24.69 3.53
CA ILE A 95 14.95 -24.53 4.97
C ILE A 95 13.58 -24.33 5.60
N THR A 96 13.20 -25.19 6.54
CA THR A 96 11.88 -25.20 7.15
C THR A 96 11.91 -25.59 8.63
N GLN A 97 10.76 -25.56 9.28
CA GLN A 97 10.56 -25.94 10.68
C GLN A 97 9.56 -27.09 10.80
N PRO A 98 9.66 -27.91 11.87
CA PRO A 98 8.72 -29.01 12.12
C PRO A 98 7.32 -28.49 12.47
N ASP A 99 6.36 -29.41 12.48
CA ASP A 99 4.97 -29.13 12.80
C ASP A 99 4.80 -28.65 14.26
N GLY A 100 4.00 -27.60 14.45
CA GLY A 100 3.65 -27.06 15.76
C GLY A 100 4.77 -26.34 16.51
N LEU A 101 5.95 -26.13 15.92
CA LEU A 101 7.07 -25.46 16.59
C LEU A 101 6.86 -23.95 16.74
N ASN A 102 6.32 -23.27 15.72
CA ASN A 102 6.12 -21.81 15.69
C ASN A 102 7.38 -21.01 16.06
N LEU A 103 8.50 -21.25 15.36
CA LEU A 103 9.69 -20.41 15.50
C LEU A 103 9.34 -18.95 15.22
N LEU A 104 9.83 -18.07 16.10
CA LEU A 104 9.69 -16.63 15.93
C LEU A 104 10.51 -16.13 14.73
N ILE A 105 11.69 -16.71 14.51
CA ILE A 105 12.57 -16.33 13.40
C ILE A 105 13.15 -17.61 12.78
N LEU A 106 13.10 -17.76 11.46
CA LEU A 106 13.75 -18.87 10.76
C LEU A 106 15.21 -18.53 10.45
N ILE A 107 15.44 -17.44 9.71
CA ILE A 107 16.76 -16.92 9.35
C ILE A 107 16.95 -15.55 10.00
N ASP A 108 17.91 -15.45 10.91
CA ASP A 108 18.23 -14.23 11.64
C ASP A 108 19.55 -13.65 11.14
N PHE A 109 19.50 -12.45 10.56
CA PHE A 109 20.70 -11.74 10.18
C PHE A 109 21.35 -11.04 11.37
N GLY A 110 20.61 -10.74 12.44
CA GLY A 110 21.10 -9.92 13.54
C GLY A 110 21.87 -8.70 13.02
N PHE A 111 23.09 -8.51 13.52
CA PHE A 111 24.01 -7.44 13.12
C PHE A 111 25.05 -7.88 12.07
N ALA A 112 24.76 -8.89 11.27
CA ALA A 112 25.66 -9.42 10.26
C ALA A 112 25.73 -8.52 9.01
N HIS A 113 26.42 -7.39 9.12
CA HIS A 113 26.59 -6.43 8.02
C HIS A 113 27.12 -7.10 6.74
N GLY A 114 26.51 -6.80 5.60
CA GLY A 114 26.89 -7.37 4.29
C GLY A 114 26.61 -8.86 4.13
N ALA A 115 25.89 -9.51 5.06
CA ALA A 115 25.48 -10.90 4.89
C ALA A 115 24.45 -11.04 3.75
N GLY A 116 24.31 -12.26 3.24
CA GLY A 116 23.40 -12.53 2.12
C GLY A 116 22.64 -13.85 2.22
N LEU A 117 21.43 -13.88 1.69
CA LEU A 117 20.67 -15.10 1.46
C LEU A 117 20.24 -15.15 -0.01
N ARG A 118 20.58 -16.24 -0.70
CA ARG A 118 20.23 -16.43 -2.11
C ARG A 118 19.83 -17.86 -2.47
N GLY A 119 18.87 -17.99 -3.38
CA GLY A 119 18.61 -19.25 -4.08
C GLY A 119 18.02 -20.35 -3.20
N CYS A 120 17.51 -19.96 -2.02
CA CYS A 120 16.90 -20.86 -1.05
C CYS A 120 15.37 -20.76 -1.11
N THR A 121 14.70 -21.86 -0.78
CA THR A 121 13.33 -21.81 -0.29
C THR A 121 13.35 -21.70 1.22
N VAL A 122 12.74 -20.67 1.79
CA VAL A 122 12.51 -20.54 3.24
C VAL A 122 11.01 -20.75 3.47
N ASN A 123 10.66 -21.86 4.11
CA ASN A 123 9.28 -22.28 4.29
C ASN A 123 8.90 -22.26 5.78
N GLY A 124 7.97 -21.40 6.16
CA GLY A 124 7.50 -21.29 7.54
C GLY A 124 6.59 -22.43 7.99
N ASN A 125 6.21 -23.35 7.09
CA ASN A 125 5.34 -24.49 7.38
C ASN A 125 4.00 -24.07 8.04
N ARG A 126 3.42 -22.97 7.57
CA ARG A 126 2.19 -22.37 8.12
C ARG A 126 0.97 -23.29 8.14
N GLY A 127 0.92 -24.32 7.29
CA GLY A 127 -0.21 -25.26 7.28
C GLY A 127 -0.39 -26.03 8.59
N THR A 128 0.68 -26.19 9.36
CA THR A 128 0.72 -26.95 10.63
C THR A 128 1.24 -26.12 11.80
N ASN A 129 1.46 -24.83 11.57
CA ASN A 129 1.96 -23.87 12.54
C ASN A 129 0.95 -22.72 12.71
N ALA A 130 0.84 -22.19 13.92
CA ALA A 130 -0.12 -21.14 14.26
C ALA A 130 0.32 -19.80 13.68
N ALA A 131 -0.66 -18.98 13.29
CA ALA A 131 -0.42 -17.59 12.92
C ALA A 131 0.11 -16.80 14.12
N ASP A 132 1.13 -15.98 13.90
CA ASP A 132 1.79 -15.16 14.91
C ASP A 132 2.14 -13.79 14.32
N TYR A 133 1.78 -12.74 15.04
CA TYR A 133 2.05 -11.34 14.70
C TYR A 133 3.54 -10.99 14.66
N ASN A 134 4.40 -11.78 15.30
CA ASN A 134 5.82 -11.49 15.46
C ASN A 134 6.71 -12.51 14.73
N ALA A 135 6.17 -13.60 14.20
CA ALA A 135 6.96 -14.58 13.47
C ALA A 135 7.51 -13.99 12.15
N VAL A 136 8.72 -14.37 11.75
CA VAL A 136 9.41 -13.86 10.57
C VAL A 136 10.19 -14.98 9.88
N LEU A 137 10.12 -15.10 8.55
CA LEU A 137 10.99 -16.03 7.83
C LEU A 137 12.43 -15.52 7.79
N VAL A 138 12.62 -14.25 7.39
CA VAL A 138 13.93 -13.60 7.31
C VAL A 138 13.91 -12.28 8.08
N HIS A 139 14.68 -12.20 9.16
CA HIS A 139 14.76 -11.00 10.00
C HIS A 139 16.10 -10.30 9.81
N VAL A 140 16.08 -9.07 9.30
CA VAL A 140 17.26 -8.21 9.11
C VAL A 140 17.31 -7.14 10.20
N ARG A 141 17.96 -7.45 11.33
CA ARG A 141 17.93 -6.61 12.54
C ARG A 141 19.25 -5.89 12.82
N GLY A 142 19.48 -4.77 12.15
CA GLY A 142 20.71 -3.99 12.29
C GLY A 142 21.87 -4.49 11.43
N ALA A 143 21.65 -5.46 10.54
CA ALA A 143 22.59 -5.89 9.51
C ALA A 143 22.52 -4.97 8.29
N ASP A 144 23.24 -3.84 8.33
CA ASP A 144 23.36 -2.96 7.17
C ASP A 144 23.90 -3.70 5.93
N ASP A 145 23.50 -3.24 4.75
CA ASP A 145 23.94 -3.77 3.46
C ASP A 145 23.62 -5.27 3.26
N ALA A 146 22.66 -5.79 4.03
CA ALA A 146 22.16 -7.16 3.88
C ALA A 146 21.45 -7.36 2.53
N THR A 147 21.63 -8.56 1.96
CA THR A 147 21.00 -8.94 0.70
C THR A 147 20.10 -10.17 0.86
N VAL A 148 18.87 -10.09 0.36
CA VAL A 148 17.93 -11.21 0.28
C VAL A 148 17.47 -11.27 -1.17
N ARG A 149 17.99 -12.22 -1.95
CA ARG A 149 17.80 -12.22 -3.40
C ARG A 149 17.52 -13.58 -4.01
N ASP A 150 16.67 -13.63 -5.04
CA ASP A 150 16.39 -14.84 -5.82
C ASP A 150 15.92 -16.02 -4.94
N ASN A 151 15.21 -15.75 -3.84
CA ASN A 151 14.67 -16.77 -2.93
C ASN A 151 13.18 -17.02 -3.17
N VAL A 152 12.70 -18.16 -2.66
CA VAL A 152 11.28 -18.45 -2.48
C VAL A 152 10.96 -18.39 -0.98
N LEU A 153 10.17 -17.42 -0.55
CA LEU A 153 9.72 -17.28 0.84
C LEU A 153 8.24 -17.63 0.92
N VAL A 154 7.88 -18.72 1.59
CA VAL A 154 6.53 -19.28 1.52
C VAL A 154 5.97 -19.68 2.87
N GLY A 155 4.66 -19.54 3.04
CA GLY A 155 3.93 -20.08 4.18
C GLY A 155 4.45 -19.51 5.49
N SER A 156 4.51 -18.18 5.60
CA SER A 156 4.94 -17.52 6.83
C SER A 156 3.80 -17.43 7.84
N CYS A 157 4.04 -17.91 9.06
CA CYS A 157 3.16 -17.72 10.20
C CYS A 157 2.98 -16.25 10.58
N GLY A 158 3.90 -15.37 10.15
CA GLY A 158 3.86 -13.92 10.36
C GLY A 158 4.32 -13.18 9.10
N TYR A 159 5.45 -12.49 9.20
CA TYR A 159 6.07 -11.72 8.13
C TYR A 159 6.92 -12.58 7.20
N GLY A 160 7.00 -12.19 5.92
CA GLY A 160 8.01 -12.76 5.02
C GLY A 160 9.41 -12.26 5.41
N ILE A 161 9.65 -10.97 5.21
CA ILE A 161 10.89 -10.29 5.57
C ILE A 161 10.56 -9.12 6.50
N THR A 162 11.32 -8.98 7.59
CA THR A 162 11.35 -7.73 8.36
C THR A 162 12.74 -7.10 8.33
N CYS A 163 12.79 -5.77 8.32
CA CYS A 163 14.04 -5.03 8.32
C CYS A 163 14.00 -3.87 9.30
N SER A 164 15.04 -3.83 10.13
CA SER A 164 15.40 -2.70 10.98
C SER A 164 16.92 -2.43 10.84
N ALA A 165 17.47 -2.53 9.62
CA ALA A 165 18.85 -2.16 9.24
C ALA A 165 18.86 -1.10 8.11
N ALA A 166 20.00 -0.51 7.74
CA ALA A 166 20.09 0.39 6.58
C ALA A 166 20.54 -0.34 5.30
N ARG A 167 20.18 0.19 4.12
CA ARG A 167 20.66 -0.23 2.79
C ARG A 167 20.42 -1.71 2.43
N MET A 168 19.43 -2.35 3.05
CA MET A 168 18.99 -3.69 2.66
C MET A 168 18.55 -3.73 1.18
N SER A 169 18.93 -4.81 0.48
CA SER A 169 18.49 -5.12 -0.87
C SER A 169 17.64 -6.39 -0.90
N VAL A 170 16.38 -6.27 -1.31
CA VAL A 170 15.42 -7.36 -1.49
C VAL A 170 15.05 -7.46 -2.96
N VAL A 171 15.66 -8.41 -3.68
CA VAL A 171 15.63 -8.43 -5.14
C VAL A 171 15.23 -9.78 -5.72
N GLY A 172 14.28 -9.82 -6.64
CA GLY A 172 13.99 -11.03 -7.42
C GLY A 172 13.39 -12.19 -6.61
N ASN A 173 12.87 -11.95 -5.40
CA ASN A 173 12.28 -13.00 -4.58
C ASN A 173 10.83 -13.29 -5.00
N HIS A 174 10.40 -14.55 -4.83
CA HIS A 174 8.98 -14.93 -4.80
C HIS A 174 8.53 -15.07 -3.36
N ILE A 175 7.60 -14.22 -2.91
CA ILE A 175 7.07 -14.24 -1.55
C ILE A 175 5.59 -14.58 -1.61
N GLU A 176 5.17 -15.65 -0.94
CA GLU A 176 3.80 -16.13 -1.01
C GLU A 176 3.26 -16.59 0.34
N ASP A 177 1.97 -16.32 0.57
CA ASP A 177 1.21 -16.86 1.69
C ASP A 177 1.74 -16.47 3.08
N THR A 178 1.84 -15.17 3.32
CA THR A 178 2.19 -14.62 4.63
C THR A 178 0.94 -14.32 5.46
N PHE A 179 1.04 -14.41 6.79
CA PHE A 179 -0.03 -13.96 7.69
C PHE A 179 -0.02 -12.43 7.83
N MET A 180 1.17 -11.85 7.97
CA MET A 180 1.40 -10.41 8.06
C MET A 180 1.92 -9.88 6.72
N HIS A 181 2.75 -8.84 6.77
CA HIS A 181 3.31 -8.22 5.58
C HIS A 181 4.32 -9.14 4.89
N ALA A 182 4.34 -9.14 3.55
CA ALA A 182 5.40 -9.86 2.84
C ALA A 182 6.77 -9.23 3.11
N ILE A 183 6.83 -7.89 3.13
CA ILE A 183 8.03 -7.12 3.48
C ILE A 183 7.62 -5.98 4.42
N GLY A 184 8.13 -5.97 5.65
CA GLY A 184 7.96 -4.88 6.60
C GLY A 184 9.28 -4.21 6.94
N VAL A 185 9.40 -2.90 6.74
CA VAL A 185 10.59 -2.11 7.08
C VAL A 185 10.22 -1.11 8.15
N TYR A 186 10.94 -1.11 9.28
CA TYR A 186 10.61 -0.30 10.45
C TYR A 186 11.84 0.36 11.08
N GLY A 187 11.68 1.60 11.55
CA GLY A 187 12.47 2.15 12.66
C GLY A 187 13.68 3.03 12.30
N PHE A 188 13.68 3.75 11.19
CA PHE A 188 14.78 4.65 10.76
C PHE A 188 14.41 6.14 10.78
N VAL A 189 13.93 6.64 11.91
CA VAL A 189 13.67 8.09 12.04
C VAL A 189 15.01 8.84 12.03
N GLY A 190 15.23 9.68 11.01
CA GLY A 190 16.37 10.61 10.96
C GLY A 190 17.69 10.05 10.39
N GLN A 191 17.67 8.85 9.79
CA GLN A 191 18.79 8.32 9.00
C GLN A 191 18.31 7.88 7.61
N GLU A 192 19.18 7.97 6.61
CA GLU A 192 18.85 7.61 5.24
C GLU A 192 18.82 6.09 5.07
N ALA A 193 17.64 5.48 5.15
CA ALA A 193 17.48 4.02 5.10
C ALA A 193 17.93 3.45 3.75
N ARG A 194 17.57 4.09 2.62
CA ARG A 194 18.08 3.80 1.25
C ARG A 194 17.93 2.33 0.82
N HIS A 195 16.79 1.72 1.15
CA HIS A 195 16.50 0.34 0.76
C HIS A 195 16.20 0.19 -0.73
N LEU A 196 16.47 -1.01 -1.25
CA LEU A 196 16.10 -1.42 -2.59
C LEU A 196 15.16 -2.63 -2.51
N ILE A 197 13.91 -2.45 -2.91
CA ILE A 197 12.91 -3.53 -3.01
C ILE A 197 12.52 -3.65 -4.48
N LEU A 198 13.18 -4.54 -5.20
CA LEU A 198 13.16 -4.55 -6.66
C LEU A 198 12.75 -5.91 -7.22
N GLN A 199 11.92 -5.93 -8.28
CA GLN A 199 11.68 -7.13 -9.08
C GLN A 199 11.14 -8.35 -8.30
N ASN A 200 10.54 -8.13 -7.14
CA ASN A 200 9.94 -9.20 -6.36
C ASN A 200 8.56 -9.54 -6.91
N ARG A 201 8.21 -10.82 -6.81
CA ARG A 201 6.86 -11.33 -7.04
C ARG A 201 6.23 -11.65 -5.69
N ILE A 202 5.20 -10.89 -5.31
CA ILE A 202 4.48 -11.09 -4.05
C ILE A 202 3.07 -11.59 -4.36
N VAL A 203 2.70 -12.73 -3.80
CA VAL A 203 1.43 -13.41 -4.10
C VAL A 203 0.67 -13.70 -2.82
N ARG A 204 -0.57 -13.18 -2.74
CA ARG A 204 -1.50 -13.39 -1.62
C ARG A 204 -0.83 -13.17 -0.24
N PRO A 205 -0.24 -11.99 0.00
CA PRO A 205 0.14 -11.61 1.36
C PRO A 205 -1.11 -11.41 2.21
N GLY A 206 -0.97 -11.57 3.53
CA GLY A 206 -2.05 -11.41 4.50
C GLY A 206 -2.36 -9.93 4.77
N ALA A 207 -1.76 -9.36 5.81
CA ALA A 207 -2.10 -8.00 6.26
C ALA A 207 -1.78 -6.89 5.23
N GLY A 208 -0.70 -7.03 4.46
CA GLY A 208 -0.22 -6.05 3.48
C GLY A 208 0.91 -6.62 2.63
N ALA A 209 1.28 -6.03 1.50
CA ALA A 209 2.43 -6.55 0.75
C ALA A 209 3.75 -5.93 1.22
N ILE A 210 3.90 -4.61 1.09
CA ILE A 210 5.09 -3.86 1.50
C ILE A 210 4.68 -2.73 2.43
N LEU A 211 5.30 -2.65 3.61
CA LEU A 211 5.09 -1.54 4.54
C LEU A 211 6.41 -0.85 4.87
N LEU A 212 6.44 0.48 4.73
CA LEU A 212 7.57 1.33 5.08
C LEU A 212 7.21 2.24 6.27
N GLY A 213 7.76 1.95 7.45
CA GLY A 213 7.64 2.77 8.64
C GLY A 213 8.95 3.48 8.99
N ALA A 214 9.02 4.79 8.73
CA ALA A 214 10.24 5.58 8.89
C ALA A 214 11.43 4.94 8.16
N ALA A 215 11.32 4.68 6.86
CA ALA A 215 12.31 4.01 6.03
C ALA A 215 12.66 4.89 4.81
N ASP A 216 13.26 6.05 5.10
CA ASP A 216 13.42 7.13 4.13
C ASP A 216 14.34 6.76 2.95
N TYR A 217 14.12 7.40 1.80
CA TYR A 217 14.87 7.17 0.55
C TYR A 217 14.79 5.75 0.00
N THR A 218 13.77 4.99 0.38
CA THR A 218 13.56 3.63 -0.14
C THR A 218 13.06 3.67 -1.59
N ILE A 219 13.60 2.76 -2.42
CA ILE A 219 13.16 2.55 -3.80
C ILE A 219 12.40 1.22 -3.88
N ILE A 220 11.13 1.29 -4.30
CA ILE A 220 10.28 0.13 -4.60
C ILE A 220 9.99 0.14 -6.09
N SER A 221 10.59 -0.77 -6.86
CA SER A 221 10.45 -0.72 -8.31
C SER A 221 10.37 -2.07 -9.00
N ASN A 222 9.58 -2.13 -10.08
CA ASN A 222 9.42 -3.30 -10.93
C ASN A 222 8.91 -4.56 -10.19
N ASN A 223 8.22 -4.40 -9.06
CA ASN A 223 7.63 -5.52 -8.35
C ASN A 223 6.26 -5.87 -8.95
N THR A 224 5.90 -7.16 -8.89
CA THR A 224 4.56 -7.64 -9.21
C THR A 224 3.89 -8.12 -7.93
N ILE A 225 2.80 -7.47 -7.55
CA ILE A 225 2.00 -7.82 -6.37
C ILE A 225 0.62 -8.29 -6.83
N TYR A 226 0.26 -9.52 -6.47
CA TYR A 226 -1.02 -10.12 -6.83
C TYR A 226 -1.74 -10.61 -5.57
N SER A 227 -2.82 -9.93 -5.20
CA SER A 227 -3.68 -10.32 -4.09
C SER A 227 -5.16 -10.24 -4.49
N PRO A 228 -5.75 -11.34 -4.99
CA PRO A 228 -7.14 -11.34 -5.43
C PRO A 228 -8.08 -11.02 -4.27
N ILE A 229 -9.18 -10.36 -4.57
CA ILE A 229 -10.22 -10.04 -3.58
C ILE A 229 -11.41 -11.00 -3.70
N ILE A 230 -12.11 -11.20 -2.58
CA ILE A 230 -13.41 -11.86 -2.49
C ILE A 230 -14.42 -10.79 -2.10
N GLY A 231 -15.53 -10.70 -2.83
CA GLY A 231 -16.38 -9.53 -2.72
C GLY A 231 -15.99 -8.47 -3.75
N GLY A 232 -16.33 -7.22 -3.45
CA GLY A 232 -16.04 -6.09 -4.33
C GLY A 232 -17.01 -5.99 -5.52
N ARG A 233 -16.59 -5.25 -6.54
CA ARG A 233 -17.44 -4.83 -7.66
C ARG A 233 -18.12 -5.95 -8.41
N ASP A 234 -17.30 -6.86 -8.91
CA ASP A 234 -17.69 -7.85 -9.91
C ASP A 234 -18.43 -9.03 -9.28
N ALA A 235 -18.29 -9.19 -7.95
CA ALA A 235 -18.95 -10.25 -7.19
C ALA A 235 -19.25 -9.80 -5.76
N ARG A 236 -20.37 -9.09 -5.56
CA ARG A 236 -20.73 -8.48 -4.28
C ARG A 236 -20.89 -9.51 -3.17
N LEU A 237 -20.15 -9.33 -2.09
CA LEU A 237 -20.27 -10.09 -0.85
C LEU A 237 -21.09 -9.29 0.16
N ARG A 238 -22.02 -9.96 0.85
CA ARG A 238 -22.73 -9.41 2.00
C ARG A 238 -22.58 -10.31 3.23
N VAL A 239 -22.37 -9.69 4.39
CA VAL A 239 -22.13 -10.38 5.65
C VAL A 239 -22.88 -9.74 6.82
N ASN A 240 -23.03 -10.49 7.89
CA ASN A 240 -23.36 -9.97 9.22
C ASN A 240 -22.11 -10.06 10.11
N LEU A 241 -21.91 -9.08 10.99
CA LEU A 241 -20.91 -9.11 12.06
C LEU A 241 -21.61 -9.12 13.42
N THR A 242 -21.29 -10.11 14.25
CA THR A 242 -21.76 -10.16 15.65
C THR A 242 -20.61 -10.60 16.55
N GLY A 243 -20.14 -9.69 17.41
CA GLY A 243 -18.88 -9.88 18.12
C GLY A 243 -17.72 -10.03 17.14
N ALA A 244 -16.93 -11.09 17.28
CA ALA A 244 -15.85 -11.44 16.34
C ALA A 244 -16.30 -12.37 15.20
N THR A 245 -17.58 -12.75 15.15
CA THR A 245 -18.08 -13.74 14.18
C THR A 245 -18.66 -13.03 12.96
N VAL A 246 -18.14 -13.40 11.78
CA VAL A 246 -18.63 -12.94 10.49
C VAL A 246 -19.40 -14.07 9.84
N THR A 247 -20.67 -13.83 9.51
CA THR A 247 -21.55 -14.81 8.87
C THR A 247 -21.90 -14.35 7.46
N TRP A 248 -21.72 -15.24 6.49
CA TRP A 248 -22.10 -15.01 5.10
C TRP A 248 -23.61 -14.84 4.96
N LEU A 249 -24.04 -13.87 4.15
CA LEU A 249 -25.45 -13.65 3.82
C LEU A 249 -25.74 -13.90 2.33
N SER A 250 -24.92 -13.34 1.45
CA SER A 250 -25.04 -13.54 -0.02
C SER A 250 -23.74 -13.21 -0.74
N GLY A 251 -23.63 -13.64 -2.00
CA GLY A 251 -22.45 -13.43 -2.84
C GLY A 251 -21.43 -14.58 -2.80
N PRO A 252 -20.17 -14.33 -3.16
CA PRO A 252 -19.09 -15.32 -3.04
C PRO A 252 -18.97 -15.90 -1.63
N LYS A 253 -18.62 -17.19 -1.53
CA LYS A 253 -18.36 -17.85 -0.24
C LYS A 253 -16.91 -17.69 0.20
N PHE A 254 -16.62 -18.05 1.45
CA PHE A 254 -15.31 -17.91 2.08
C PHE A 254 -14.29 -19.01 1.71
N THR A 255 -14.57 -19.85 0.72
CA THR A 255 -13.75 -21.03 0.35
C THR A 255 -12.29 -20.68 0.07
N ASN A 256 -12.04 -19.50 -0.53
CA ASN A 256 -10.70 -19.06 -0.90
C ASN A 256 -10.09 -18.03 0.07
N VAL A 257 -10.78 -17.72 1.19
CA VAL A 257 -10.26 -16.80 2.21
C VAL A 257 -9.03 -17.40 2.86
N ARG A 258 -8.00 -16.57 3.04
CA ARG A 258 -6.81 -16.91 3.82
C ARG A 258 -6.82 -16.20 5.16
N ILE A 259 -6.31 -16.88 6.18
CA ILE A 259 -6.07 -16.26 7.49
C ILE A 259 -5.04 -15.14 7.31
N GLY A 260 -5.17 -14.03 8.04
CA GLY A 260 -4.31 -12.86 7.92
C GLY A 260 -4.76 -11.83 6.87
N GLU A 261 -5.61 -12.21 5.91
CA GLU A 261 -6.31 -11.25 5.05
C GLU A 261 -7.22 -10.35 5.90
N VAL A 262 -7.58 -9.19 5.34
CA VAL A 262 -8.48 -8.23 5.98
C VAL A 262 -9.88 -8.33 5.38
N LEU A 263 -10.88 -8.19 6.25
CA LEU A 263 -12.27 -7.94 5.92
C LEU A 263 -12.52 -6.43 6.01
N VAL A 264 -13.00 -5.84 4.92
CA VAL A 264 -13.38 -4.43 4.82
C VAL A 264 -14.90 -4.31 4.81
N ILE A 265 -15.48 -3.68 5.84
CA ILE A 265 -16.94 -3.46 6.03
C ILE A 265 -17.19 -2.09 6.70
N ASP A 266 -18.45 -1.71 6.94
CA ASP A 266 -18.82 -0.53 7.76
C ASP A 266 -18.16 0.79 7.33
N GLY A 267 -18.35 1.18 6.07
CA GLY A 267 -17.72 2.41 5.57
C GLY A 267 -16.19 2.33 5.54
N GLY A 268 -15.66 1.11 5.39
CA GLY A 268 -14.26 0.91 5.09
C GLY A 268 -13.37 0.57 6.28
N ARG A 269 -13.94 0.16 7.42
CA ARG A 269 -13.19 -0.39 8.54
C ARG A 269 -12.61 -1.76 8.20
N GLU A 270 -11.37 -1.98 8.62
CA GLU A 270 -10.61 -3.20 8.37
C GLU A 270 -10.60 -4.10 9.59
N PHE A 271 -10.79 -5.40 9.39
CA PHE A 271 -10.71 -6.41 10.43
C PHE A 271 -9.88 -7.58 9.95
N ARG A 272 -8.82 -7.95 10.68
CA ARG A 272 -8.00 -9.10 10.31
C ARG A 272 -8.75 -10.41 10.52
N ILE A 273 -8.68 -11.31 9.55
CA ILE A 273 -9.30 -12.63 9.62
C ILE A 273 -8.39 -13.59 10.39
N MET A 274 -8.91 -14.15 11.47
CA MET A 274 -8.17 -15.01 12.39
C MET A 274 -8.44 -16.49 12.16
N ALA A 275 -9.65 -16.86 11.72
CA ALA A 275 -9.95 -18.22 11.32
C ALA A 275 -11.06 -18.30 10.27
N ARG A 276 -10.95 -19.32 9.40
CA ARG A 276 -12.07 -19.78 8.55
C ARG A 276 -12.71 -20.99 9.17
N ILE A 277 -13.89 -20.82 9.78
CA ILE A 277 -14.63 -21.89 10.45
C ILE A 277 -15.34 -22.78 9.41
N SER A 278 -15.92 -22.17 8.38
CA SER A 278 -16.55 -22.85 7.25
C SER A 278 -16.59 -21.92 6.03
N ASP A 279 -17.14 -22.41 4.91
CA ASP A 279 -17.36 -21.58 3.71
C ASP A 279 -18.34 -20.40 3.95
N THR A 280 -19.06 -20.38 5.06
CA THR A 280 -20.05 -19.35 5.38
C THR A 280 -19.81 -18.67 6.73
N GLN A 281 -18.71 -18.99 7.43
CA GLN A 281 -18.39 -18.40 8.72
C GLN A 281 -16.88 -18.19 8.89
N LEU A 282 -16.51 -16.98 9.33
CA LEU A 282 -15.16 -16.58 9.70
C LEU A 282 -15.15 -16.03 11.12
N THR A 283 -13.97 -15.98 11.73
CA THR A 283 -13.69 -15.12 12.87
C THR A 283 -12.67 -14.05 12.50
N ILE A 284 -12.85 -12.87 13.06
CA ILE A 284 -11.94 -11.74 12.94
C ILE A 284 -11.29 -11.43 14.29
N ASP A 285 -10.24 -10.61 14.27
CA ASP A 285 -9.65 -10.07 15.50
C ASP A 285 -10.72 -9.25 16.25
N PRO A 286 -10.99 -9.51 17.54
CA PRO A 286 -11.93 -8.72 18.32
C PRO A 286 -11.36 -7.32 18.58
N GLU A 287 -11.42 -6.44 17.58
CA GLU A 287 -11.21 -5.02 17.85
C GLU A 287 -12.37 -4.46 18.67
N GLY A 288 -12.01 -3.66 19.67
CA GLY A 288 -12.91 -3.13 20.71
C GLY A 288 -14.32 -2.77 20.22
N SER A 289 -15.33 -3.20 21.00
CA SER A 289 -16.77 -2.93 20.87
C SER A 289 -17.23 -2.51 19.46
N SER A 290 -17.09 -3.39 18.48
CA SER A 290 -17.74 -3.16 17.17
C SER A 290 -19.25 -3.36 17.34
N PRO A 291 -20.09 -2.41 16.91
CA PRO A 291 -21.54 -2.61 16.93
C PRO A 291 -21.88 -3.84 16.09
N ALA A 292 -22.99 -4.51 16.41
CA ALA A 292 -23.49 -5.56 15.54
C ALA A 292 -23.90 -4.93 14.20
N LEU A 293 -23.32 -5.44 13.11
CA LEU A 293 -23.59 -4.97 11.76
C LEU A 293 -24.40 -6.01 11.01
N THR A 294 -25.42 -5.58 10.28
CA THR A 294 -26.35 -6.47 9.58
C THR A 294 -26.40 -6.12 8.11
N ASN A 295 -26.24 -7.13 7.24
CA ASN A 295 -26.35 -6.99 5.80
C ASN A 295 -25.36 -5.96 5.21
N GLU A 296 -24.12 -5.99 5.70
CA GLU A 296 -23.07 -5.10 5.23
C GLU A 296 -22.47 -5.58 3.92
N LEU A 297 -22.16 -4.63 3.05
CA LEU A 297 -21.28 -4.91 1.92
C LEU A 297 -19.87 -5.19 2.45
N ALA A 298 -19.20 -6.15 1.84
CA ALA A 298 -17.89 -6.59 2.29
C ALA A 298 -16.94 -6.82 1.14
N THR A 299 -15.65 -6.70 1.44
CA THR A 299 -14.55 -7.13 0.58
C THR A 299 -13.47 -7.74 1.44
N ILE A 300 -12.92 -8.87 1.01
CA ILE A 300 -11.87 -9.60 1.70
C ILE A 300 -10.67 -9.71 0.77
N GLY A 301 -9.46 -9.59 1.30
CA GLY A 301 -8.21 -9.77 0.58
C GLY A 301 -7.05 -9.21 1.39
N CYS A 302 -5.89 -9.04 0.76
CA CYS A 302 -4.79 -8.31 1.40
C CYS A 302 -5.24 -6.89 1.79
N GLY A 303 -4.72 -6.33 2.88
CA GLY A 303 -4.81 -4.89 3.13
C GLY A 303 -3.98 -4.10 2.11
N ASP A 304 -3.30 -3.05 2.56
CA ASP A 304 -2.58 -2.16 1.66
C ASP A 304 -1.48 -2.93 0.91
N LEU A 305 -1.44 -2.80 -0.41
CA LEU A 305 -0.39 -3.47 -1.18
C LEU A 305 0.95 -2.77 -0.93
N ILE A 306 0.99 -1.43 -0.93
CA ILE A 306 2.16 -0.65 -0.52
C ILE A 306 1.73 0.46 0.44
N GLY A 307 2.16 0.37 1.70
CA GLY A 307 1.99 1.41 2.72
C GLY A 307 3.28 2.22 2.90
N VAL A 308 3.18 3.55 2.80
CA VAL A 308 4.31 4.48 2.86
C VAL A 308 4.09 5.48 4.00
N MET A 309 4.83 5.27 5.09
CA MET A 309 4.91 6.13 6.27
C MET A 309 6.36 6.62 6.45
N SER A 310 6.95 7.11 5.35
CA SER A 310 8.38 7.41 5.18
C SER A 310 8.58 8.61 4.24
N GLN A 311 9.80 9.13 4.15
CA GLN A 311 10.12 10.32 3.35
C GLN A 311 10.97 10.00 2.14
N PHE A 312 10.85 10.81 1.08
CA PHE A 312 11.69 10.80 -0.12
C PHE A 312 11.81 9.43 -0.81
N CYS A 313 10.79 8.59 -0.67
CA CYS A 313 10.73 7.28 -1.29
C CYS A 313 10.30 7.39 -2.75
N ARG A 314 10.76 6.43 -3.56
CA ARG A 314 10.44 6.30 -4.98
C ARG A 314 9.75 4.97 -5.22
N ILE A 315 8.49 5.02 -5.64
CA ILE A 315 7.66 3.85 -5.92
C ILE A 315 7.33 3.86 -7.40
N THR A 316 8.02 3.06 -8.20
CA THR A 316 7.91 3.15 -9.67
C THR A 316 7.72 1.83 -10.39
N ASP A 317 6.96 1.85 -11.48
CA ASP A 317 6.89 0.73 -12.43
C ASP A 317 6.43 -0.61 -11.81
N ASN A 318 5.67 -0.55 -10.70
CA ASN A 318 5.12 -1.74 -10.06
C ASN A 318 3.78 -2.13 -10.70
N VAL A 319 3.48 -3.43 -10.69
CA VAL A 319 2.17 -3.96 -11.11
C VAL A 319 1.44 -4.49 -9.89
N LEU A 320 0.33 -3.84 -9.53
CA LEU A 320 -0.45 -4.11 -8.34
C LEU A 320 -1.86 -4.57 -8.72
N VAL A 321 -2.23 -5.80 -8.33
CA VAL A 321 -3.52 -6.39 -8.68
C VAL A 321 -4.27 -6.83 -7.42
N GLY A 322 -5.50 -6.32 -7.29
CA GLY A 322 -6.37 -6.54 -6.14
C GLY A 322 -5.93 -5.75 -4.90
N GLY A 323 -5.97 -6.39 -3.73
CA GLY A 323 -5.93 -5.74 -2.42
C GLY A 323 -7.32 -5.22 -2.03
N ALA A 324 -7.77 -5.51 -0.82
CA ALA A 324 -9.07 -5.12 -0.30
C ALA A 324 -9.15 -3.64 0.08
N THR A 325 -8.01 -3.00 0.33
CA THR A 325 -7.92 -1.61 0.80
C THR A 325 -7.19 -0.78 -0.26
N PHE A 326 -6.00 -0.26 0.02
CA PHE A 326 -5.27 0.62 -0.89
C PHE A 326 -4.32 -0.15 -1.80
N GLY A 327 -4.15 0.34 -3.03
CA GLY A 327 -3.04 -0.05 -3.87
C GLY A 327 -1.72 0.51 -3.32
N ILE A 328 -1.61 1.83 -3.28
CA ILE A 328 -0.49 2.56 -2.67
C ILE A 328 -1.06 3.64 -1.75
N GLY A 329 -0.77 3.54 -0.45
CA GLY A 329 -1.18 4.50 0.57
C GLY A 329 0.02 5.29 1.09
N CYS A 330 0.00 6.61 0.93
CA CYS A 330 0.97 7.54 1.51
C CYS A 330 0.35 8.21 2.73
N THR A 331 0.75 7.77 3.93
CA THR A 331 0.07 8.06 5.20
C THR A 331 1.06 8.44 6.29
N VAL A 332 0.58 8.80 7.48
CA VAL A 332 1.42 8.96 8.67
C VAL A 332 1.20 7.81 9.66
N GLY A 333 0.05 7.14 9.60
CA GLY A 333 -0.32 5.96 10.40
C GLY A 333 -0.06 6.14 11.90
N GLY A 334 -0.37 7.33 12.42
CA GLY A 334 -0.20 7.67 13.83
C GLY A 334 1.20 8.10 14.27
N ASN A 335 2.19 8.10 13.37
CA ASN A 335 3.52 8.62 13.67
C ASN A 335 3.51 10.15 13.93
N ALA A 336 4.49 10.63 14.70
CA ALA A 336 4.69 12.07 14.89
C ALA A 336 5.43 12.73 13.71
N VAL A 337 6.16 11.94 12.92
CA VAL A 337 7.00 12.41 11.81
C VAL A 337 6.17 12.49 10.54
N SER A 338 6.30 13.60 9.81
CA SER A 338 5.62 13.80 8.53
C SER A 338 6.17 12.90 7.43
N THR A 339 5.31 12.52 6.49
CA THR A 339 5.62 11.77 5.27
C THR A 339 5.79 12.78 4.14
N VAL A 340 6.99 12.93 3.57
CA VAL A 340 7.32 14.09 2.70
C VAL A 340 8.04 13.64 1.44
N GLY A 341 7.75 14.29 0.31
CA GLY A 341 8.59 14.22 -0.88
C GLY A 341 8.59 12.86 -1.60
N ASN A 342 7.54 12.06 -1.42
CA ASN A 342 7.45 10.74 -2.03
C ASN A 342 7.00 10.82 -3.49
N GLU A 343 7.61 10.01 -4.35
CA GLU A 343 7.27 9.91 -5.77
C GLU A 343 6.61 8.55 -6.07
N ILE A 344 5.37 8.57 -6.57
CA ILE A 344 4.61 7.39 -7.01
C ILE A 344 4.39 7.54 -8.52
N VAL A 345 5.21 6.85 -9.31
CA VAL A 345 5.36 7.13 -10.75
C VAL A 345 5.26 5.89 -11.62
N GLY A 346 4.42 5.92 -12.66
CA GLY A 346 4.42 4.86 -13.69
C GLY A 346 3.91 3.49 -13.21
N ASN A 347 3.23 3.42 -12.08
CA ASN A 347 2.70 2.15 -11.56
C ASN A 347 1.41 1.75 -12.29
N THR A 348 1.16 0.45 -12.40
CA THR A 348 -0.10 -0.11 -12.91
C THR A 348 -0.88 -0.75 -11.78
N LEU A 349 -2.07 -0.22 -11.48
CA LEU A 349 -2.94 -0.67 -10.40
C LEU A 349 -4.27 -1.17 -10.97
N ARG A 350 -4.70 -2.37 -10.57
CA ARG A 350 -5.93 -3.00 -11.07
C ARG A 350 -6.77 -3.59 -9.97
N GLY A 351 -8.05 -3.22 -9.90
CA GLY A 351 -9.05 -3.91 -9.09
C GLY A 351 -8.86 -3.77 -7.58
N GLN A 352 -8.30 -2.65 -7.13
CA GLN A 352 -8.21 -2.35 -5.70
C GLN A 352 -9.61 -2.26 -5.12
N GLY A 353 -9.73 -2.84 -3.94
CA GLY A 353 -10.92 -2.80 -3.13
C GLY A 353 -11.28 -1.36 -2.83
N LYS A 354 -10.52 -0.61 -2.04
CA LYS A 354 -10.77 0.82 -1.90
C LYS A 354 -10.03 1.60 -2.99
N HIS A 355 -9.25 2.59 -2.60
CA HIS A 355 -8.54 3.49 -3.49
C HIS A 355 -7.36 2.78 -4.16
N ALA A 356 -7.05 3.17 -5.40
CA ALA A 356 -5.77 2.80 -6.01
C ALA A 356 -4.63 3.56 -5.34
N LEU A 357 -4.78 4.88 -5.22
CA LEU A 357 -3.77 5.78 -4.69
C LEU A 357 -4.39 6.66 -3.60
N VAL A 358 -3.70 6.76 -2.47
CA VAL A 358 -4.13 7.62 -1.35
C VAL A 358 -2.99 8.48 -0.84
N VAL A 359 -3.32 9.73 -0.52
CA VAL A 359 -2.43 10.65 0.19
C VAL A 359 -3.17 11.19 1.41
N GLY A 360 -2.61 11.01 2.60
CA GLY A 360 -3.13 11.61 3.84
C GLY A 360 -4.22 10.84 4.58
N TRP A 361 -4.37 9.53 4.31
CA TRP A 361 -5.15 8.70 5.24
C TRP A 361 -4.41 8.63 6.58
N ASP A 362 -5.10 8.85 7.70
CA ASP A 362 -4.53 8.82 9.06
C ASP A 362 -3.26 9.66 9.27
N VAL A 363 -3.41 10.98 9.14
CA VAL A 363 -2.30 11.97 9.25
C VAL A 363 -1.80 12.20 10.68
N GLY A 364 -2.53 11.77 11.72
CA GLY A 364 -2.09 11.83 13.11
C GLY A 364 -1.55 13.21 13.54
N ALA A 365 -0.43 13.21 14.28
CA ALA A 365 0.26 14.43 14.68
C ALA A 365 1.17 15.01 13.58
N GLY A 366 1.63 14.17 12.64
CA GLY A 366 2.43 14.57 11.47
C GLY A 366 1.58 15.18 10.35
N GLY A 367 2.08 15.13 9.11
CA GLY A 367 1.35 15.47 7.88
C GLY A 367 1.95 14.78 6.66
N VAL A 368 1.27 14.83 5.51
CA VAL A 368 1.75 14.28 4.23
C VAL A 368 1.96 15.40 3.23
N TYR A 369 3.21 15.65 2.83
CA TYR A 369 3.55 16.80 1.98
C TYR A 369 4.34 16.40 0.74
N ASP A 370 4.27 17.25 -0.29
CA ASP A 370 5.14 17.18 -1.47
C ASP A 370 5.12 15.83 -2.20
N THR A 371 3.97 15.15 -2.16
CA THR A 371 3.80 13.84 -2.80
C THR A 371 3.48 13.99 -4.27
N VAL A 372 4.20 13.27 -5.12
CA VAL A 372 4.01 13.27 -6.58
C VAL A 372 3.33 11.98 -7.03
N LEU A 373 2.16 12.09 -7.63
CA LEU A 373 1.44 11.01 -8.31
C LEU A 373 1.51 11.27 -9.83
N ARG A 374 2.40 10.57 -10.54
CA ARG A 374 2.63 10.85 -11.97
C ARG A 374 2.56 9.63 -12.87
N GLY A 375 1.82 9.71 -13.97
CA GLY A 375 1.89 8.69 -15.03
C GLY A 375 1.39 7.30 -14.61
N ASN A 376 0.66 7.18 -13.51
CA ASN A 376 0.14 5.90 -13.04
C ASN A 376 -1.08 5.48 -13.87
N MET A 377 -1.21 4.18 -14.12
CA MET A 377 -2.37 3.59 -14.78
C MET A 377 -3.25 2.89 -13.74
N VAL A 378 -4.50 3.33 -13.61
CA VAL A 378 -5.46 2.77 -12.66
C VAL A 378 -6.64 2.17 -13.40
N TYR A 379 -6.96 0.92 -13.12
CA TYR A 379 -8.09 0.22 -13.72
C TYR A 379 -9.03 -0.29 -12.63
N ASN A 380 -10.29 0.14 -12.68
CA ASN A 380 -11.36 -0.49 -11.91
C ASN A 380 -11.13 -0.52 -10.39
N ALA A 381 -10.49 0.52 -9.83
CA ALA A 381 -10.35 0.67 -8.39
C ALA A 381 -11.56 1.39 -7.77
N GLY A 382 -11.76 1.23 -6.46
CA GLY A 382 -12.73 2.02 -5.69
C GLY A 382 -14.07 1.32 -5.45
N ASP A 383 -14.10 0.08 -4.97
CA ASP A 383 -15.37 -0.62 -4.71
C ASP A 383 -15.45 -1.61 -3.52
N ALA A 384 -14.66 -1.39 -2.47
CA ALA A 384 -14.61 -2.27 -1.31
C ALA A 384 -15.66 -1.88 -0.30
N GLY A 385 -16.71 -2.69 -0.20
CA GLY A 385 -17.53 -2.89 1.01
C GLY A 385 -18.25 -1.68 1.63
N GLY A 386 -17.88 -0.44 1.31
CA GLY A 386 -18.34 0.77 1.96
C GLY A 386 -19.58 1.33 1.26
N ASN A 387 -20.50 1.88 2.05
CA ASN A 387 -21.63 2.67 1.56
C ASN A 387 -21.24 4.13 1.25
N SER A 388 -20.03 4.56 1.60
CA SER A 388 -19.57 5.94 1.40
C SER A 388 -19.09 6.18 -0.03
N THR A 389 -19.33 7.38 -0.56
CA THR A 389 -18.74 7.83 -1.83
C THR A 389 -17.22 7.96 -1.72
N TYR A 390 -16.68 8.24 -0.52
CA TYR A 390 -15.25 8.41 -0.29
C TYR A 390 -14.48 7.15 -0.64
N ASP A 391 -14.87 5.99 -0.11
CA ASP A 391 -14.16 4.70 -0.31
C ASP A 391 -14.17 4.20 -1.77
N ARG A 392 -14.82 4.92 -2.68
CA ARG A 392 -15.09 4.50 -4.06
C ARG A 392 -14.38 5.32 -5.13
N ILE A 393 -13.42 6.15 -4.72
CA ILE A 393 -12.69 7.05 -5.60
C ILE A 393 -11.30 6.49 -5.87
N PRO A 394 -10.88 6.30 -7.13
CA PRO A 394 -9.58 5.70 -7.44
C PRO A 394 -8.37 6.46 -6.85
N ILE A 395 -8.36 7.79 -6.93
CA ILE A 395 -7.33 8.65 -6.33
C ILE A 395 -7.97 9.51 -5.24
N PHE A 396 -7.56 9.36 -4.00
CA PHE A 396 -8.16 10.11 -2.89
C PHE A 396 -7.12 10.86 -2.06
N LEU A 397 -7.39 12.14 -1.81
CA LEU A 397 -6.57 13.01 -0.98
C LEU A 397 -7.35 13.36 0.28
N SER A 398 -6.86 12.91 1.43
CA SER A 398 -7.54 13.06 2.72
C SER A 398 -6.75 13.99 3.61
N GLY A 399 -7.29 15.18 3.92
CA GLY A 399 -6.66 16.07 4.89
C GLY A 399 -6.80 15.56 6.32
N GLN A 400 -7.97 15.01 6.68
CA GLN A 400 -8.52 14.74 8.03
C GLN A 400 -8.51 15.93 9.01
N THR A 401 -7.42 16.71 9.02
CA THR A 401 -7.18 17.97 9.71
C THR A 401 -6.59 18.98 8.70
N LEU A 402 -7.13 20.20 8.68
CA LEU A 402 -6.70 21.25 7.75
C LEU A 402 -5.20 21.53 7.87
N GLY A 403 -4.51 21.66 6.74
CA GLY A 403 -3.07 21.95 6.66
C GLY A 403 -2.15 20.76 6.85
N LYS A 404 -2.69 19.54 7.07
CA LYS A 404 -1.89 18.32 7.22
C LYS A 404 -1.54 17.62 5.91
N VAL A 405 -2.16 18.04 4.81
CA VAL A 405 -1.84 17.56 3.47
C VAL A 405 -1.70 18.74 2.53
N GLY A 406 -0.61 18.77 1.77
CA GLY A 406 -0.36 19.84 0.79
C GLY A 406 0.87 19.58 -0.08
N GLY A 407 1.07 20.42 -1.11
CA GLY A 407 2.16 20.25 -2.08
C GLY A 407 1.99 19.02 -2.97
N VAL A 408 0.76 18.50 -3.12
CA VAL A 408 0.53 17.26 -3.86
C VAL A 408 0.44 17.55 -5.36
N LEU A 409 1.22 16.84 -6.17
CA LEU A 409 1.11 16.89 -7.62
C LEU A 409 0.42 15.64 -8.15
N VAL A 410 -0.70 15.79 -8.86
CA VAL A 410 -1.42 14.71 -9.54
C VAL A 410 -1.36 14.97 -11.05
N GLU A 411 -0.50 14.26 -11.76
CA GLU A 411 -0.19 14.59 -13.15
C GLU A 411 -0.09 13.40 -14.11
N GLY A 412 -0.70 13.51 -15.29
CA GLY A 412 -0.47 12.53 -16.36
C GLY A 412 -0.97 11.13 -16.05
N ASN A 413 -1.80 10.94 -15.03
CA ASN A 413 -2.34 9.63 -14.66
C ASN A 413 -3.47 9.22 -15.61
N TYR A 414 -3.60 7.92 -15.86
CA TYR A 414 -4.62 7.35 -16.73
C TYR A 414 -5.56 6.46 -15.91
N ILE A 415 -6.81 6.87 -15.75
CA ILE A 415 -7.80 6.21 -14.90
C ILE A 415 -8.92 5.63 -15.78
N VAL A 416 -9.12 4.32 -15.69
CA VAL A 416 -10.20 3.60 -16.35
C VAL A 416 -11.24 3.21 -15.31
N GLY A 417 -12.41 3.83 -15.42
CA GLY A 417 -13.54 3.59 -14.56
C GLY A 417 -14.32 2.32 -14.87
N PRO A 418 -15.18 1.90 -13.93
CA PRO A 418 -15.96 0.66 -13.99
C PRO A 418 -17.17 0.65 -14.94
N ASP A 419 -17.12 1.27 -16.14
CA ASP A 419 -18.28 1.38 -17.06
C ASP A 419 -19.52 2.05 -16.48
N GLY A 420 -19.43 3.35 -16.16
CA GLY A 420 -20.62 4.12 -15.80
C GLY A 420 -21.29 3.69 -14.49
N ASP A 421 -20.57 2.94 -13.64
CA ASP A 421 -21.04 2.62 -12.29
C ASP A 421 -21.21 3.91 -11.48
N SER A 422 -22.46 4.21 -11.13
CA SER A 422 -22.83 5.40 -10.36
C SER A 422 -22.26 5.41 -8.94
N ARG A 423 -21.70 4.29 -8.48
CA ARG A 423 -21.07 4.17 -7.15
C ARG A 423 -19.64 4.71 -7.14
N CYS A 424 -18.94 4.70 -8.27
CA CYS A 424 -17.59 5.25 -8.43
C CYS A 424 -17.60 6.41 -9.43
N PRO A 425 -18.37 7.48 -9.18
CA PRO A 425 -18.64 8.45 -10.22
C PRO A 425 -17.40 9.27 -10.59
N HIS A 426 -16.46 9.45 -9.67
CA HIS A 426 -15.31 10.34 -9.82
C HIS A 426 -13.99 9.57 -9.94
N TRP A 427 -13.04 10.11 -10.71
CA TRP A 427 -11.68 9.56 -10.80
C TRP A 427 -10.78 10.03 -9.65
N MET A 428 -11.07 11.21 -9.10
CA MET A 428 -10.33 11.84 -8.01
C MET A 428 -11.26 12.56 -7.05
N GLY A 429 -10.87 12.66 -5.79
CA GLY A 429 -11.61 13.40 -4.78
C GLY A 429 -10.79 13.82 -3.57
N THR A 430 -11.39 14.72 -2.78
CA THR A 430 -10.85 15.19 -1.52
C THR A 430 -11.87 15.13 -0.37
N ASP A 431 -11.44 15.32 0.87
CA ASP A 431 -12.31 15.41 2.06
C ASP A 431 -12.64 16.85 2.49
N LEU A 432 -12.37 17.86 1.64
CA LEU A 432 -12.51 19.30 1.92
C LEU A 432 -11.61 19.86 3.04
N LYS A 433 -10.68 19.07 3.58
CA LYS A 433 -9.79 19.49 4.66
C LYS A 433 -8.35 19.72 4.19
N LEU A 434 -8.21 20.15 2.94
CA LEU A 434 -6.94 20.55 2.37
C LEU A 434 -6.91 22.08 2.20
N GLU A 435 -5.72 22.67 2.23
CA GLU A 435 -5.55 24.10 1.95
C GLU A 435 -5.85 24.43 0.48
N TYR A 436 -6.29 25.67 0.23
CA TYR A 436 -6.60 26.13 -1.13
C TYR A 436 -5.35 26.19 -2.00
N GLY A 437 -5.43 25.59 -3.20
CA GLY A 437 -4.31 25.48 -4.13
C GLY A 437 -3.19 24.57 -3.66
N SER A 438 -3.43 23.71 -2.66
CA SER A 438 -2.42 22.80 -2.13
C SER A 438 -2.21 21.55 -3.00
N VAL A 439 -3.04 21.37 -4.03
CA VAL A 439 -2.99 20.25 -4.97
C VAL A 439 -2.86 20.78 -6.40
N LEU A 440 -1.80 20.40 -7.10
CA LEU A 440 -1.60 20.70 -8.51
C LEU A 440 -2.10 19.54 -9.35
N VAL A 441 -3.01 19.81 -10.29
CA VAL A 441 -3.62 18.81 -11.16
C VAL A 441 -3.35 19.18 -12.62
N GLY A 442 -2.79 18.26 -13.40
CA GLY A 442 -2.52 18.50 -14.82
C GLY A 442 -2.49 17.23 -15.65
N ARG A 443 -2.93 17.30 -16.92
CA ARG A 443 -2.74 16.23 -17.93
C ARG A 443 -3.28 14.84 -17.55
N ASN A 444 -4.18 14.73 -16.56
CA ASN A 444 -4.79 13.45 -16.20
C ASN A 444 -5.90 13.09 -17.19
N HIS A 445 -6.06 11.80 -17.44
CA HIS A 445 -7.09 11.28 -18.33
C HIS A 445 -7.97 10.29 -17.58
N SER A 446 -9.28 10.49 -17.60
CA SER A 446 -10.24 9.53 -17.08
C SER A 446 -11.26 9.13 -18.14
N ILE A 447 -11.52 7.83 -18.26
CA ILE A 447 -12.53 7.27 -19.16
C ILE A 447 -13.50 6.39 -18.38
N ARG A 448 -14.73 6.25 -18.90
CA ARG A 448 -15.77 5.38 -18.36
C ARG A 448 -16.21 5.74 -16.93
N MET A 449 -15.88 6.95 -16.49
CA MET A 449 -16.39 7.56 -15.26
C MET A 449 -17.74 8.20 -15.52
N LEU A 450 -18.66 8.09 -14.56
CA LEU A 450 -19.96 8.75 -14.67
C LEU A 450 -19.83 10.28 -14.57
N ASN A 451 -18.92 10.77 -13.72
CA ASN A 451 -18.60 12.17 -13.54
C ASN A 451 -17.07 12.41 -13.66
N PRO A 452 -16.60 13.01 -14.76
CA PRO A 452 -15.18 13.29 -14.93
C PRO A 452 -14.64 14.42 -14.04
N GLY A 453 -15.49 15.08 -13.25
CA GLY A 453 -15.07 16.10 -12.30
C GLY A 453 -14.41 15.52 -11.04
N ILE A 454 -13.66 16.36 -10.35
CA ILE A 454 -13.03 16.08 -9.06
C ILE A 454 -14.07 16.26 -7.96
N PHE A 455 -14.26 15.22 -7.16
CA PHE A 455 -15.15 15.25 -6.01
C PHE A 455 -14.60 16.20 -4.94
N ASN A 456 -15.44 17.07 -4.39
CA ASN A 456 -15.08 17.97 -3.29
C ASN A 456 -13.87 18.88 -3.60
N ASP A 457 -13.77 19.43 -4.82
CA ASP A 457 -12.74 20.42 -5.14
C ASP A 457 -13.19 21.86 -4.85
N VAL A 458 -14.40 22.21 -5.30
CA VAL A 458 -14.96 23.56 -5.09
C VAL A 458 -15.50 23.67 -3.67
N VAL A 459 -14.91 24.57 -2.90
CA VAL A 459 -15.24 24.79 -1.47
C VAL A 459 -16.29 25.89 -1.32
N ALA A 460 -16.20 26.95 -2.11
CA ALA A 460 -17.17 28.05 -2.09
C ALA A 460 -17.26 28.77 -3.43
N VAL A 461 -18.45 29.29 -3.73
CA VAL A 461 -18.70 30.23 -4.84
C VAL A 461 -19.35 31.48 -4.27
N SER A 462 -18.74 32.64 -4.52
CA SER A 462 -19.29 33.94 -4.16
C SER A 462 -19.72 34.68 -5.42
N LEU A 463 -20.95 35.20 -5.41
CA LEU A 463 -21.53 35.95 -6.52
C LEU A 463 -21.65 37.42 -6.14
N SER A 464 -21.26 38.32 -7.03
CA SER A 464 -21.40 39.76 -6.88
C SER A 464 -22.04 40.36 -8.13
N GLY A 465 -23.12 41.12 -7.96
CA GLY A 465 -23.80 41.80 -9.07
C GLY A 465 -24.78 40.94 -9.89
N TRP A 466 -24.90 39.64 -9.57
CA TRP A 466 -25.79 38.69 -10.27
C TRP A 466 -27.25 38.71 -9.78
N GLY A 467 -27.56 39.55 -8.78
CA GLY A 467 -28.83 39.57 -8.05
C GLY A 467 -28.65 39.12 -6.59
N ASP A 468 -29.36 39.74 -5.67
CA ASP A 468 -29.30 39.47 -4.22
C ASP A 468 -29.76 38.06 -3.81
N ALA A 469 -30.51 37.38 -4.66
CA ALA A 469 -30.95 36.00 -4.48
C ALA A 469 -30.32 35.02 -5.49
N ALA A 470 -29.28 35.44 -6.21
CA ALA A 470 -28.62 34.59 -7.21
C ALA A 470 -27.92 33.38 -6.57
N SER A 471 -27.86 32.26 -7.30
CA SER A 471 -27.19 31.04 -6.85
C SER A 471 -26.35 30.39 -7.94
N ALA A 472 -25.28 29.72 -7.53
CA ALA A 472 -24.49 28.84 -8.39
C ALA A 472 -24.88 27.38 -8.13
N THR A 473 -25.10 26.61 -9.19
CA THR A 473 -25.58 25.22 -9.18
C THR A 473 -24.80 24.40 -10.21
N GLU A 474 -24.97 23.07 -10.21
CA GLU A 474 -24.35 22.16 -11.19
C GLU A 474 -22.83 22.35 -11.33
N ILE A 475 -22.16 22.61 -10.20
CA ILE A 475 -20.75 22.94 -10.16
C ILE A 475 -19.93 21.66 -10.35
N VAL A 476 -19.05 21.67 -11.35
CA VAL A 476 -18.11 20.58 -11.64
C VAL A 476 -16.74 21.19 -11.86
N SER A 477 -15.73 20.71 -11.14
CA SER A 477 -14.34 21.11 -11.36
C SER A 477 -13.53 19.98 -11.98
N TYR A 478 -12.61 20.33 -12.88
CA TYR A 478 -11.66 19.41 -13.51
C TYR A 478 -10.21 19.72 -13.09
N GLY A 479 -10.04 20.46 -11.99
CA GLY A 479 -8.75 21.00 -11.55
C GLY A 479 -8.37 22.26 -12.34
N HIS A 480 -8.12 22.12 -13.64
CA HIS A 480 -7.75 23.23 -14.54
C HIS A 480 -8.95 23.99 -15.15
N SER A 481 -10.17 23.50 -14.96
CA SER A 481 -11.39 24.19 -15.41
C SER A 481 -12.55 23.97 -14.46
N VAL A 482 -13.58 24.81 -14.54
CA VAL A 482 -14.84 24.67 -13.82
C VAL A 482 -16.00 24.89 -14.78
N ARG A 483 -17.03 24.06 -14.63
CA ARG A 483 -18.35 24.28 -15.21
C ARG A 483 -19.35 24.54 -14.10
N MET A 484 -20.21 25.54 -14.27
CA MET A 484 -21.30 25.81 -13.33
C MET A 484 -22.46 26.54 -14.01
N THR A 485 -23.61 26.52 -13.35
CA THR A 485 -24.81 27.24 -13.77
C THR A 485 -25.12 28.34 -12.75
N ILE A 486 -25.09 29.60 -13.18
CA ILE A 486 -25.54 30.74 -12.37
C ILE A 486 -27.01 31.03 -12.69
N ASN A 487 -27.86 30.96 -11.66
CA ASN A 487 -29.27 31.32 -11.72
C ASN A 487 -29.45 32.73 -11.14
N CYS A 488 -29.81 33.68 -11.99
CA CYS A 488 -30.02 35.07 -11.58
C CYS A 488 -31.41 35.23 -10.98
N ALA A 489 -31.48 35.73 -9.74
CA ALA A 489 -32.74 35.93 -9.04
C ALA A 489 -32.67 37.16 -8.14
N GLY A 490 -33.85 37.66 -7.78
CA GLY A 490 -34.00 38.82 -6.90
C GLY A 490 -33.75 40.15 -7.59
N SER A 491 -33.10 41.09 -6.89
CA SER A 491 -32.85 42.48 -7.30
C SER A 491 -31.38 42.87 -7.19
N GLY A 492 -31.00 44.10 -7.58
CA GLY A 492 -29.62 44.60 -7.38
C GLY A 492 -28.60 44.14 -8.42
N PHE A 493 -29.02 43.88 -9.66
CA PHE A 493 -28.12 43.55 -10.77
C PHE A 493 -27.19 44.72 -11.11
N THR A 494 -25.91 44.43 -11.32
CA THR A 494 -24.92 45.44 -11.74
C THR A 494 -24.40 45.14 -13.14
N SER A 495 -23.97 46.19 -13.85
CA SER A 495 -23.12 46.00 -15.02
C SER A 495 -21.78 45.42 -14.56
N GLY A 496 -21.27 44.41 -15.26
CA GLY A 496 -20.01 43.79 -14.87
C GLY A 496 -20.10 42.89 -13.64
N PRO A 497 -21.09 41.99 -13.50
CA PRO A 497 -21.14 41.13 -12.32
C PRO A 497 -19.96 40.14 -12.35
N SER A 498 -19.52 39.71 -11.17
CA SER A 498 -18.37 38.83 -11.04
C SER A 498 -18.68 37.66 -10.12
N PHE A 499 -17.92 36.58 -10.27
CA PHE A 499 -17.91 35.50 -9.31
C PHE A 499 -16.48 35.24 -8.83
N THR A 500 -16.37 34.69 -7.62
CA THR A 500 -15.13 34.13 -7.07
C THR A 500 -15.35 32.68 -6.70
N ILE A 501 -14.45 31.79 -7.09
CA ILE A 501 -14.46 30.37 -6.74
C ILE A 501 -13.25 30.07 -5.86
N HIS A 502 -13.47 29.39 -4.74
CA HIS A 502 -12.42 28.84 -3.88
C HIS A 502 -12.27 27.34 -4.13
N LYS A 503 -11.06 26.91 -4.45
CA LYS A 503 -10.74 25.53 -4.85
C LYS A 503 -9.53 24.97 -4.11
N ILE A 504 -9.54 23.66 -3.90
CA ILE A 504 -8.40 22.91 -3.36
C ILE A 504 -7.38 22.63 -4.46
N CYS A 505 -7.86 22.26 -5.63
CA CYS A 505 -7.05 21.89 -6.78
C CYS A 505 -6.81 23.10 -7.69
N ASP A 506 -5.57 23.26 -8.11
CA ASP A 506 -5.13 24.24 -9.10
C ASP A 506 -4.48 23.58 -10.31
N SER A 507 -4.32 24.33 -11.40
CA SER A 507 -3.68 23.82 -12.62
C SER A 507 -2.16 23.66 -12.42
N ALA A 508 -1.64 22.49 -12.79
CA ALA A 508 -0.19 22.30 -12.94
C ALA A 508 0.37 23.03 -14.20
N GLU A 509 -0.50 23.35 -15.16
CA GLU A 509 -0.16 24.12 -16.35
C GLU A 509 -0.49 25.60 -16.07
N GLN A 510 0.53 26.44 -16.01
CA GLN A 510 0.40 27.87 -15.71
C GLN A 510 0.49 28.71 -16.99
N PRO A 511 -0.34 29.77 -17.13
CA PRO A 511 -1.36 30.26 -16.19
C PRO A 511 -2.65 29.40 -16.18
N ALA A 512 -3.29 29.29 -15.01
CA ALA A 512 -4.39 28.34 -14.75
C ALA A 512 -5.77 28.70 -15.39
N MET A 513 -5.98 29.94 -15.81
CA MET A 513 -7.16 30.38 -16.58
C MET A 513 -6.81 31.56 -17.48
N ALA A 514 -7.12 31.45 -18.78
CA ALA A 514 -7.03 32.56 -19.72
C ALA A 514 -8.39 33.21 -20.03
N MET A 515 -9.48 32.41 -20.11
CA MET A 515 -10.81 32.88 -20.55
C MET A 515 -11.95 32.00 -19.99
N ALA A 516 -13.17 32.54 -19.86
CA ALA A 516 -14.37 31.74 -19.60
C ALA A 516 -15.47 32.03 -20.63
N ASP A 517 -16.04 30.97 -21.18
CA ASP A 517 -17.18 31.04 -22.10
C ASP A 517 -18.49 31.06 -21.31
N ILE A 518 -19.42 31.91 -21.73
CA ILE A 518 -20.79 31.91 -21.22
C ILE A 518 -21.75 31.57 -22.34
N THR A 519 -22.66 30.63 -22.06
CA THR A 519 -23.86 30.40 -22.88
C THR A 519 -25.09 30.82 -22.09
N THR A 520 -25.85 31.78 -22.62
CA THR A 520 -27.17 32.15 -22.07
C THR A 520 -28.25 31.21 -22.58
N THR A 521 -29.37 31.12 -21.86
CA THR A 521 -30.59 30.40 -22.31
C THR A 521 -31.20 30.93 -23.61
N THR A 522 -30.79 32.13 -24.07
CA THR A 522 -31.20 32.73 -25.35
C THR A 522 -30.20 32.51 -26.50
N GLY A 523 -29.08 31.80 -26.28
CA GLY A 523 -28.12 31.45 -27.32
C GLY A 523 -27.07 32.52 -27.65
N THR A 524 -26.99 33.61 -26.88
CA THR A 524 -25.96 34.64 -27.08
C THR A 524 -24.68 34.25 -26.35
N LEU A 525 -23.56 34.10 -27.08
CA LEU A 525 -22.23 33.94 -26.50
C LEU A 525 -21.75 35.28 -25.92
N GLY A 526 -21.58 35.32 -24.61
CA GLY A 526 -20.88 36.40 -23.91
C GLY A 526 -19.47 35.93 -23.52
N GLN A 527 -18.49 36.83 -23.53
CA GLN A 527 -17.15 36.56 -23.01
C GLN A 527 -17.05 37.02 -21.55
N MET A 528 -16.40 36.23 -20.69
CA MET A 528 -15.87 36.72 -19.42
C MET A 528 -14.36 36.78 -19.49
N TRP A 529 -13.79 37.81 -18.87
CA TRP A 529 -12.37 37.82 -18.56
C TRP A 529 -12.19 37.55 -17.07
N GLY A 530 -11.26 36.66 -16.75
CA GLY A 530 -10.93 36.30 -15.40
C GLY A 530 -9.48 35.90 -15.30
N GLU A 531 -8.81 36.40 -14.27
CA GLU A 531 -7.46 35.99 -13.91
C GLU A 531 -7.56 35.16 -12.62
N GLN A 532 -6.64 34.21 -12.43
CA GLN A 532 -6.36 33.70 -11.09
C GLN A 532 -6.03 34.91 -10.21
N SER A 533 -6.73 35.07 -9.09
CA SER A 533 -6.38 36.15 -8.17
C SER A 533 -4.96 35.90 -7.63
N THR A 534 -4.25 36.93 -7.19
CA THR A 534 -2.93 36.75 -6.56
C THR A 534 -2.96 35.90 -5.27
N ALA A 535 -4.15 35.48 -4.81
CA ALA A 535 -4.32 34.56 -3.69
C ALA A 535 -4.51 33.11 -4.17
N SER A 536 -3.75 32.18 -3.58
CA SER A 536 -3.78 30.74 -3.89
C SER A 536 -5.20 30.16 -3.88
N GLY A 537 -5.52 29.34 -4.88
CA GLY A 537 -6.80 28.63 -5.00
C GLY A 537 -8.05 29.52 -5.16
N GLN A 538 -7.89 30.80 -5.53
CA GLN A 538 -8.99 31.72 -5.80
C GLN A 538 -9.04 32.13 -7.27
N TRP A 539 -10.18 31.86 -7.90
CA TRP A 539 -10.42 32.20 -9.30
C TRP A 539 -11.53 33.24 -9.38
N ARG A 540 -11.30 34.33 -10.13
CA ARG A 540 -12.30 35.40 -10.31
C ARG A 540 -12.54 35.68 -11.77
N ALA A 541 -13.79 35.81 -12.18
CA ALA A 541 -14.15 36.26 -13.53
C ALA A 541 -15.29 37.26 -13.50
N THR A 542 -15.30 38.16 -14.50
CA THR A 542 -16.29 39.22 -14.67
C THR A 542 -17.00 39.09 -16.00
N TYR A 543 -18.33 39.20 -15.98
CA TYR A 543 -19.17 39.15 -17.17
C TYR A 543 -19.32 40.54 -17.78
N TYR A 544 -19.02 40.70 -19.07
CA TYR A 544 -19.21 41.96 -19.78
C TYR A 544 -20.67 42.15 -20.23
N GLY A 545 -21.56 42.35 -19.26
CA GLY A 545 -22.96 42.68 -19.47
C GLY A 545 -23.70 42.94 -18.17
N THR A 546 -25.01 43.12 -18.28
CA THR A 546 -25.91 43.26 -17.12
C THR A 546 -26.92 42.11 -17.14
N PRO A 547 -26.93 41.24 -16.12
CA PRO A 547 -27.92 40.17 -16.03
C PRO A 547 -29.29 40.71 -15.62
N ALA A 548 -30.32 39.88 -15.77
CA ALA A 548 -31.67 40.17 -15.33
C ALA A 548 -32.23 38.97 -14.55
N ALA A 549 -33.26 39.22 -13.74
CA ALA A 549 -33.96 38.17 -13.00
C ALA A 549 -34.51 37.10 -13.98
N GLY A 550 -34.33 35.83 -13.63
CA GLY A 550 -34.77 34.70 -14.46
C GLY A 550 -33.77 34.29 -15.54
N ASN A 551 -32.66 35.02 -15.73
CA ASN A 551 -31.58 34.57 -16.60
C ASN A 551 -30.82 33.40 -15.96
N THR A 552 -30.46 32.43 -16.79
CA THR A 552 -29.55 31.35 -16.43
C THR A 552 -28.33 31.38 -17.35
N PHE A 553 -27.15 31.28 -16.74
CA PHE A 553 -25.87 31.33 -17.43
C PHE A 553 -25.10 30.04 -17.17
N VAL A 554 -24.76 29.31 -18.22
CA VAL A 554 -23.83 28.18 -18.15
C VAL A 554 -22.44 28.72 -18.40
N ILE A 555 -21.58 28.60 -17.40
CA ILE A 555 -20.20 29.09 -17.42
C ILE A 555 -19.28 27.89 -17.55
N THR A 556 -18.37 27.96 -18.52
CA THR A 556 -17.29 26.99 -18.69
C THR A 556 -15.98 27.74 -18.75
N THR A 557 -15.13 27.59 -17.73
CA THR A 557 -13.79 28.17 -17.76
C THR A 557 -12.88 27.29 -18.63
N ARG A 558 -11.98 27.91 -19.39
CA ARG A 558 -10.94 27.21 -20.15
C ARG A 558 -9.58 27.68 -19.64
N ALA A 559 -8.68 26.72 -19.45
CA ALA A 559 -7.26 27.02 -19.23
C ALA A 559 -6.66 27.59 -20.53
#